data_AF-A0A4Q7ZMK7-F1
#
_entry.id   AF-A0A4Q7ZMK7-F1
#
_cell.length_a   1.000
_cell.length_b   1.000
_cell.length_c   1.000
_cell.angle_alpha   90.00
_cell.angle_beta   90.00
_cell.angle_gamma   90.00
#
_symmetry.space_group_name_H-M   'P 1'
#
loop_
_entity.id
_entity.type
_entity.pdbx_description
1 polymer ?
#
loop_
_entity_poly.entity_id
_entity_poly.type
_entity_poly.pdbx_seq_one_letter_code
_entity_poly.pdbx_strand_id
1 'polypeptide(L)'
;MRYVPWKAPRSGDADRGSMPLAILLTTVALAGSAAMVPYVVRQADENRNVTRETETLDVAQTGLDVALAQVRAAKDGDDAGFLDALPCSVDGPKTLNPVNPVDASGNPNYYVPYQVKIVYYQAQDPETGALSGPLACPLTKIPAAATFTVIGSNVPGAPLVQGGKDTRTFRSTYTFKTSDAKVVGGAIRLDQPTSPGLCLDSGGTLINPIPAVGAAVKMENCTPANVVPGSAQDRGPMQRFQYTRELNIKLAGSESSTAPDGLCLDAPVSPARKSGDAVKFQPCLGRNPRQQWSLDNSSNFRGTTDGVNLDSTCLNLKTAGKAGDPIVLGSCGGGANQRVFRPEAKVGAGMAELDPVTGLVPTNQLVNYQQFSRCLDVTNHDVNMSYMIAWYCKQAPDGSVSWNQRWTTPAPSTSAVNPTVDRIRTTGSGSPGVCLRSPRSTVATKYVTTVSCAATGTLTDASLKWIVYGATGVDKTRYTIVDVDGNCLTPTDLTVASPDTHGDGTAKVKVAVCDGSDLQKWNAPASFKDKTGLSDTVEVR
;
A
#
# COMPACT_ATOMS: atom_id res chain seq x y z
N MET A 1 30.80 9.21 -83.18
CA MET A 1 29.46 9.15 -83.79
C MET A 1 28.79 10.51 -83.57
N ARG A 2 28.44 11.19 -84.67
CA ARG A 2 27.68 12.45 -84.85
C ARG A 2 27.86 13.62 -83.86
N TYR A 3 28.79 14.49 -84.26
CA TYR A 3 28.88 15.92 -83.96
C TYR A 3 27.69 16.71 -84.53
N VAL A 4 27.22 17.72 -83.79
CA VAL A 4 26.53 18.91 -84.33
C VAL A 4 27.30 20.15 -83.84
N PRO A 5 27.75 21.06 -84.72
CA PRO A 5 28.71 22.10 -84.38
C PRO A 5 28.01 23.40 -83.97
N TRP A 6 28.55 24.08 -82.95
CA TRP A 6 28.27 25.50 -82.72
C TRP A 6 29.53 26.32 -82.99
N LYS A 7 29.39 27.28 -83.90
CA LYS A 7 30.44 28.19 -84.37
C LYS A 7 30.85 29.16 -83.26
N ALA A 8 32.14 29.29 -83.05
CA ALA A 8 32.74 30.39 -82.31
C ALA A 8 32.85 31.66 -83.19
N PRO A 9 32.54 32.86 -82.69
CA PRO A 9 33.04 34.10 -83.25
C PRO A 9 34.45 34.39 -82.69
N ARG A 10 35.38 34.73 -83.57
CA ARG A 10 36.64 35.41 -83.22
C ARG A 10 36.50 36.90 -83.50
N SER A 11 36.69 37.71 -82.46
CA SER A 11 37.01 39.14 -82.47
C SER A 11 37.32 39.43 -80.99
N GLY A 12 38.57 39.46 -80.52
CA GLY A 12 39.57 40.40 -80.96
C GLY A 12 39.32 41.73 -80.24
N ASP A 13 39.58 41.77 -78.92
CA ASP A 13 40.00 42.98 -78.19
C ASP A 13 40.41 42.65 -76.73
N ALA A 14 41.69 42.90 -76.44
CA ALA A 14 42.24 43.40 -75.17
C ALA A 14 41.89 42.75 -73.81
N ASP A 15 42.27 41.49 -73.57
CA ASP A 15 42.53 40.97 -72.21
C ASP A 15 43.92 41.39 -71.70
N ARG A 16 44.14 42.71 -71.54
CA ARG A 16 45.37 43.24 -70.89
C ARG A 16 45.12 43.86 -69.50
N GLY A 17 43.93 43.62 -68.91
CA GLY A 17 43.60 44.03 -67.54
C GLY A 17 42.85 43.00 -66.68
N SER A 18 42.48 41.83 -67.22
CA SER A 18 41.62 40.83 -66.56
C SER A 18 42.38 39.81 -65.70
N MET A 19 43.69 39.59 -65.94
CA MET A 19 44.49 38.67 -65.11
C MET A 19 44.62 39.10 -63.64
N PRO A 20 44.93 40.37 -63.29
CA PRO A 20 45.02 40.78 -61.89
C PRO A 20 43.68 40.70 -61.16
N LEU A 21 42.57 41.03 -61.84
CA LEU A 21 41.23 40.96 -61.27
C LEU A 21 40.79 39.50 -61.05
N ALA A 22 41.09 38.61 -62.00
CA ALA A 22 40.85 37.18 -61.87
C ALA A 22 41.68 36.56 -60.74
N ILE A 23 42.96 36.95 -60.58
CA ILE A 23 43.81 36.52 -59.47
C ILE A 23 43.30 37.06 -58.13
N LEU A 24 42.82 38.30 -58.08
CA LEU A 24 42.23 38.86 -56.86
C LEU A 24 40.94 38.11 -56.47
N LEU A 25 40.05 37.84 -57.42
CA LEU A 25 38.82 37.09 -57.20
C LEU A 25 39.10 35.66 -56.74
N THR A 26 40.06 34.96 -57.35
CA THR A 26 40.43 33.61 -56.90
C THR A 26 41.09 33.62 -55.53
N THR A 27 41.90 34.63 -55.21
CA THR A 27 42.53 34.77 -53.89
C THR A 27 41.50 35.08 -52.80
N VAL A 28 40.53 35.97 -53.07
CA VAL A 28 39.43 36.28 -52.14
C VAL A 28 38.50 35.07 -51.98
N ALA A 29 38.19 34.35 -53.05
CA ALA A 29 37.41 33.11 -52.97
C ALA A 29 38.14 32.02 -52.17
N LEU A 30 39.44 31.82 -52.40
CA LEU A 30 40.26 30.88 -51.64
C LEU A 30 40.38 31.26 -50.17
N ALA A 31 40.58 32.55 -49.87
CA ALA A 31 40.63 33.06 -48.49
C ALA A 31 39.27 32.91 -47.79
N GLY A 32 38.16 33.18 -48.49
CA GLY A 32 36.80 32.98 -47.97
C GLY A 32 36.48 31.50 -47.72
N SER A 33 36.85 30.60 -48.64
CA SER A 33 36.71 29.16 -48.44
C SER A 33 37.57 28.65 -47.28
N ALA A 34 38.82 29.12 -47.16
CA ALA A 34 39.71 28.75 -46.06
C ALA A 34 39.17 29.20 -44.69
N ALA A 35 38.49 30.35 -44.62
CA ALA A 35 37.87 30.85 -43.39
C ALA A 35 36.60 30.08 -42.98
N MET A 36 35.87 29.49 -43.93
CA MET A 36 34.65 28.72 -43.65
C MET A 36 34.92 27.29 -43.17
N VAL A 37 36.08 26.70 -43.52
CA VAL A 37 36.43 25.32 -43.14
C VAL A 37 36.41 25.10 -41.62
N PRO A 38 37.05 25.94 -40.77
CA PRO A 38 36.99 25.76 -39.31
C PRO A 38 35.57 25.84 -38.74
N TYR A 39 34.70 26.67 -39.32
CA TYR A 39 33.31 26.80 -38.89
C TYR A 39 32.50 25.53 -39.17
N VAL A 40 32.64 24.97 -40.39
CA VAL A 40 31.96 23.72 -40.77
C VAL A 40 32.46 22.54 -39.94
N VAL A 41 33.77 22.44 -39.68
CA VAL A 41 34.34 21.40 -38.82
C VAL A 41 33.79 21.51 -37.40
N ARG A 42 33.77 22.72 -36.83
CA ARG A 42 33.22 22.95 -35.49
C ARG A 42 31.73 22.62 -35.42
N GLN A 43 30.94 23.03 -36.41
CA GLN A 43 29.52 22.71 -36.45
C GLN A 43 29.27 21.20 -36.60
N ALA A 44 30.10 20.51 -37.39
CA ALA A 44 30.03 19.05 -37.53
C ALA A 44 30.38 18.34 -36.22
N ASP A 45 31.38 18.82 -35.48
CA ASP A 45 31.78 18.26 -34.18
C ASP A 45 30.73 18.55 -33.09
N GLU A 46 30.17 19.76 -33.05
CA GLU A 46 29.06 20.12 -32.15
C GLU A 46 27.83 19.25 -32.41
N ASN A 47 27.44 19.07 -33.69
CA ASN A 47 26.33 18.19 -34.06
C ASN A 47 26.59 16.73 -33.68
N ARG A 48 27.80 16.21 -33.93
CA ARG A 48 28.19 14.85 -33.54
C ARG A 48 28.14 14.64 -32.04
N ASN A 49 28.58 15.62 -31.26
CA ASN A 49 28.50 15.55 -29.80
C ASN A 49 27.05 15.53 -29.33
N VAL A 50 26.20 16.43 -29.85
CA VAL A 50 24.76 16.43 -29.50
C VAL A 50 24.09 15.11 -29.86
N THR A 51 24.36 14.55 -31.05
CA THR A 51 23.82 13.23 -31.43
C THR A 51 24.29 12.13 -30.48
N ARG A 52 25.58 12.08 -30.14
CA ARG A 52 26.12 11.08 -29.20
C ARG A 52 25.52 11.22 -27.80
N GLU A 53 25.31 12.45 -27.34
CA GLU A 53 24.68 12.71 -26.05
C GLU A 53 23.24 12.22 -26.02
N THR A 54 22.45 12.49 -27.06
CA THR A 54 21.08 12.00 -27.19
C THR A 54 21.04 10.47 -27.27
N GLU A 55 21.88 9.84 -28.08
CA GLU A 55 21.95 8.37 -28.18
C GLU A 55 22.29 7.75 -26.82
N THR A 56 23.26 8.31 -26.10
CA THR A 56 23.65 7.81 -24.78
C THR A 56 22.51 7.96 -23.77
N LEU A 57 21.75 9.06 -23.87
CA LEU A 57 20.55 9.30 -23.06
C LEU A 57 19.49 8.23 -23.32
N ASP A 58 19.21 7.95 -24.59
CA ASP A 58 18.21 6.97 -25.02
C ASP A 58 18.57 5.56 -24.54
N VAL A 59 19.87 5.21 -24.56
CA VAL A 59 20.37 3.93 -24.01
C VAL A 59 20.12 3.83 -22.52
N ALA A 60 20.40 4.90 -21.77
CA ALA A 60 20.18 4.90 -20.33
C ALA A 60 18.67 4.90 -19.96
N GLN A 61 17.83 5.58 -20.74
CA GLN A 61 16.37 5.50 -20.60
C GLN A 61 15.85 4.09 -20.90
N THR A 62 16.36 3.44 -21.95
CA THR A 62 16.03 2.05 -22.27
C THR A 62 16.40 1.11 -21.13
N GLY A 63 17.57 1.30 -20.50
CA GLY A 63 17.97 0.53 -19.33
C GLY A 63 16.98 0.67 -18.17
N LEU A 64 16.50 1.90 -17.91
CA LEU A 64 15.47 2.17 -16.89
C LEU A 64 14.17 1.44 -17.20
N ASP A 65 13.69 1.50 -18.46
CA ASP A 65 12.46 0.85 -18.88
C ASP A 65 12.54 -0.68 -18.76
N VAL A 66 13.68 -1.28 -19.12
CA VAL A 66 13.91 -2.72 -18.96
C VAL A 66 13.93 -3.12 -17.49
N ALA A 67 14.61 -2.36 -16.63
CA ALA A 67 14.65 -2.66 -15.20
C ALA A 67 13.26 -2.51 -14.55
N LEU A 68 12.51 -1.48 -14.92
CA LEU A 68 11.13 -1.30 -14.47
C LEU A 68 10.23 -2.43 -14.94
N ALA A 69 10.38 -2.88 -16.20
CA ALA A 69 9.63 -4.00 -16.73
C ALA A 69 9.91 -5.30 -15.97
N GLN A 70 11.17 -5.57 -15.58
CA GLN A 70 11.51 -6.73 -14.76
C GLN A 70 10.94 -6.63 -13.35
N VAL A 71 11.02 -5.46 -12.72
CA VAL A 71 10.39 -5.22 -11.40
C VAL A 71 8.88 -5.40 -11.46
N ARG A 72 8.21 -4.95 -12.53
CA ARG A 72 6.76 -5.14 -12.73
C ARG A 72 6.38 -6.58 -13.10
N ALA A 73 7.30 -7.32 -13.71
CA ALA A 73 7.13 -8.73 -14.03
C ALA A 73 7.43 -9.66 -12.84
N ALA A 74 8.03 -9.15 -11.76
CA ALA A 74 8.25 -9.87 -10.51
C ALA A 74 6.94 -10.03 -9.71
N LYS A 75 6.00 -10.76 -10.29
CA LYS A 75 4.69 -11.09 -9.73
C LYS A 75 4.42 -12.59 -9.86
N ASP A 76 3.54 -13.10 -9.02
CA ASP A 76 3.03 -14.47 -9.10
C ASP A 76 1.88 -14.58 -10.11
N GLY A 77 1.22 -15.76 -10.14
CA GLY A 77 0.09 -16.03 -11.04
C GLY A 77 -1.17 -15.23 -10.72
N ASP A 78 -1.24 -14.57 -9.56
CA ASP A 78 -2.39 -13.82 -9.05
C ASP A 78 -2.14 -12.30 -9.06
N ASP A 79 -1.14 -11.86 -9.83
CA ASP A 79 -0.68 -10.46 -9.91
C ASP A 79 -0.11 -9.88 -8.60
N ALA A 80 0.14 -10.70 -7.57
CA ALA A 80 0.81 -10.25 -6.35
C ALA A 80 2.33 -10.24 -6.52
N GLY A 81 3.02 -9.28 -5.90
CA GLY A 81 4.47 -9.16 -6.04
C GLY A 81 5.23 -10.36 -5.46
N PHE A 82 6.12 -10.96 -6.25
CA PHE A 82 6.94 -12.09 -5.82
C PHE A 82 8.34 -11.61 -5.45
N LEU A 83 8.65 -11.62 -4.15
CA LEU A 83 9.86 -11.00 -3.59
C LEU A 83 11.16 -11.61 -4.15
N ASP A 84 11.19 -12.92 -4.34
CA ASP A 84 12.37 -13.64 -4.84
C ASP A 84 12.65 -13.38 -6.33
N ALA A 85 11.66 -12.87 -7.07
CA ALA A 85 11.82 -12.49 -8.48
C ALA A 85 12.30 -11.04 -8.68
N LEU A 86 12.44 -10.24 -7.60
CA LEU A 86 12.89 -8.86 -7.72
C LEU A 86 14.40 -8.78 -8.01
N PRO A 87 14.81 -8.13 -9.11
CA PRO A 87 16.22 -8.05 -9.50
C PRO A 87 16.99 -7.01 -8.67
N CYS A 88 18.20 -7.33 -8.23
CA CYS A 88 19.07 -6.39 -7.51
C CYS A 88 19.98 -5.58 -8.43
N SER A 89 20.27 -6.15 -9.60
CA SER A 89 20.88 -5.45 -10.73
C SER A 89 20.26 -5.98 -12.00
N VAL A 90 20.27 -5.13 -13.02
CA VAL A 90 19.92 -5.51 -14.38
C VAL A 90 21.06 -5.06 -15.27
N ASP A 91 21.89 -6.01 -15.66
CA ASP A 91 22.97 -5.78 -16.60
C ASP A 91 22.46 -6.10 -18.03
N GLY A 92 22.66 -5.16 -18.96
CA GLY A 92 22.53 -5.38 -20.39
C GLY A 92 23.91 -5.55 -21.02
N PRO A 93 24.06 -6.47 -21.99
CA PRO A 93 23.60 -6.15 -23.33
C PRO A 93 22.51 -7.13 -23.74
N LYS A 94 21.24 -6.73 -23.64
CA LYS A 94 20.17 -7.47 -24.30
C LYS A 94 19.95 -6.83 -25.65
N THR A 95 20.14 -7.63 -26.70
CA THR A 95 19.71 -7.30 -28.07
C THR A 95 18.33 -6.64 -27.99
N LEU A 96 18.22 -5.35 -28.28
CA LEU A 96 16.94 -4.76 -28.64
C LEU A 96 16.57 -5.37 -29.99
N ASN A 97 16.00 -6.58 -29.97
CA ASN A 97 15.31 -7.08 -31.14
C ASN A 97 13.87 -6.59 -31.01
N PRO A 98 13.48 -5.64 -31.86
CA PRO A 98 12.67 -6.09 -32.97
C PRO A 98 13.20 -5.49 -34.28
N VAL A 99 13.56 -6.35 -35.24
CA VAL A 99 13.94 -5.98 -36.62
C VAL A 99 15.35 -5.40 -36.72
N ASN A 100 16.37 -6.25 -36.89
CA ASN A 100 17.76 -5.94 -37.30
C ASN A 100 18.12 -4.44 -37.35
N PRO A 101 18.45 -3.80 -36.22
CA PRO A 101 19.14 -2.52 -36.27
C PRO A 101 20.57 -2.82 -36.73
N VAL A 102 20.77 -2.83 -38.04
CA VAL A 102 22.09 -2.66 -38.62
C VAL A 102 22.55 -1.24 -38.31
N ASP A 103 23.77 -1.08 -37.82
CA ASP A 103 24.38 0.25 -37.79
C ASP A 103 24.44 0.84 -39.21
N ALA A 104 24.86 2.11 -39.35
CA ALA A 104 25.03 2.73 -40.66
C ALA A 104 25.99 1.95 -41.61
N SER A 105 26.70 0.94 -41.09
CA SER A 105 27.64 0.07 -41.80
C SER A 105 27.09 -1.33 -42.10
N GLY A 106 25.84 -1.66 -41.72
CA GLY A 106 25.26 -2.98 -41.98
C GLY A 106 25.56 -4.05 -40.92
N ASN A 107 26.10 -3.69 -39.74
CA ASN A 107 26.51 -4.69 -38.74
C ASN A 107 25.32 -5.18 -37.89
N PRO A 108 24.94 -6.47 -37.95
CA PRO A 108 23.84 -7.03 -37.16
C PRO A 108 24.16 -7.23 -35.67
N ASN A 109 25.41 -7.01 -35.25
CA ASN A 109 25.88 -7.20 -33.87
C ASN A 109 26.08 -5.87 -33.12
N TYR A 110 25.39 -4.80 -33.53
CA TYR A 110 25.48 -3.51 -32.85
C TYR A 110 24.70 -3.55 -31.53
N TYR A 111 25.43 -3.47 -30.39
CA TYR A 111 24.84 -3.45 -29.05
C TYR A 111 25.40 -2.27 -28.25
N VAL A 112 24.48 -1.54 -27.64
CA VAL A 112 24.77 -0.43 -26.73
C VAL A 112 24.61 -0.90 -25.29
N PRO A 113 25.67 -0.80 -24.45
CA PRO A 113 25.63 -1.35 -23.10
C PRO A 113 24.92 -0.40 -22.13
N TYR A 114 24.19 -0.99 -21.18
CA TYR A 114 23.64 -0.30 -20.02
C TYR A 114 23.74 -1.18 -18.77
N GLN A 115 23.81 -0.54 -17.61
CA GLN A 115 23.84 -1.20 -16.30
C GLN A 115 22.86 -0.49 -15.39
N VAL A 116 22.02 -1.26 -14.72
CA VAL A 116 21.07 -0.76 -13.72
C VAL A 116 21.38 -1.37 -12.37
N LYS A 117 21.65 -0.50 -11.41
CA LYS A 117 21.71 -0.87 -9.99
C LYS A 117 20.38 -0.52 -9.34
N ILE A 118 19.78 -1.49 -8.65
CA ILE A 118 18.51 -1.33 -7.95
C ILE A 118 18.80 -1.41 -6.45
N VAL A 119 18.40 -0.38 -5.71
CA VAL A 119 18.48 -0.38 -4.25
C VAL A 119 17.07 -0.28 -3.72
N TYR A 120 16.69 -1.22 -2.87
CA TYR A 120 15.35 -1.32 -2.30
C TYR A 120 15.29 -0.70 -0.92
N TYR A 121 14.12 -0.19 -0.53
CA TYR A 121 13.89 0.49 0.74
C TYR A 121 12.58 0.03 1.38
N GLN A 122 12.56 -0.10 2.71
CA GLN A 122 11.40 -0.60 3.45
C GLN A 122 10.29 0.45 3.62
N ALA A 123 10.64 1.74 3.58
CA ALA A 123 9.71 2.84 3.73
C ALA A 123 10.20 4.05 2.94
N GLN A 124 9.25 4.82 2.42
CA GLN A 124 9.46 6.16 1.89
C GLN A 124 8.56 7.09 2.70
N ASP A 125 9.12 8.16 3.24
CA ASP A 125 8.37 9.23 3.86
C ASP A 125 7.45 9.85 2.78
N PRO A 126 6.12 9.80 2.97
CA PRO A 126 5.19 10.25 1.96
C PRO A 126 5.17 11.78 1.78
N GLU A 127 5.61 12.54 2.80
CA GLU A 127 5.65 14.01 2.83
C GLU A 127 6.99 14.55 2.32
N THR A 128 8.11 14.01 2.79
CA THR A 128 9.45 14.48 2.43
C THR A 128 10.08 13.74 1.25
N GLY A 129 9.54 12.56 0.91
CA GLY A 129 10.15 11.65 -0.07
C GLY A 129 11.38 10.91 0.45
N ALA A 130 11.80 11.12 1.70
CA ALA A 130 12.99 10.51 2.28
C ALA A 130 12.86 8.98 2.35
N LEU A 131 13.89 8.27 1.91
CA LEU A 131 13.95 6.82 1.90
C LEU A 131 14.55 6.31 3.22
N SER A 132 14.06 5.15 3.71
CA SER A 132 14.64 4.48 4.87
C SER A 132 16.03 3.87 4.57
N GLY A 133 16.59 3.07 5.49
CA GLY A 133 17.83 2.34 5.22
C GLY A 133 17.66 1.34 4.06
N PRO A 134 18.69 1.13 3.21
CA PRO A 134 18.61 0.21 2.09
C PRO A 134 18.45 -1.24 2.56
N LEU A 135 17.65 -2.01 1.83
CA LEU A 135 17.48 -3.44 2.02
C LEU A 135 18.61 -4.20 1.33
N ALA A 136 19.13 -5.22 2.00
CA ALA A 136 20.12 -6.12 1.42
C ALA A 136 19.47 -7.08 0.43
N CYS A 137 20.23 -7.44 -0.60
CA CYS A 137 19.87 -8.43 -1.60
C CYS A 137 20.52 -9.80 -1.29
N PRO A 138 19.83 -10.94 -1.54
CA PRO A 138 18.43 -11.06 -1.97
C PRO A 138 17.46 -10.56 -0.90
N LEU A 139 16.28 -10.08 -1.33
CA LEU A 139 15.35 -9.42 -0.44
C LEU A 139 14.67 -10.40 0.51
N THR A 140 14.67 -10.09 1.80
CA THR A 140 13.92 -10.83 2.83
C THR A 140 12.77 -10.02 3.41
N LYS A 141 12.59 -8.78 2.93
CA LYS A 141 11.56 -7.84 3.36
C LYS A 141 10.91 -7.20 2.15
N ILE A 142 9.60 -6.98 2.22
CA ILE A 142 8.83 -6.31 1.18
C ILE A 142 9.33 -4.85 1.05
N PRO A 143 9.81 -4.43 -0.14
CA PRO A 143 10.18 -3.04 -0.35
C PRO A 143 8.95 -2.16 -0.56
N ALA A 144 8.96 -0.96 0.01
CA ALA A 144 7.99 0.10 -0.29
C ALA A 144 8.47 0.99 -1.44
N ALA A 145 9.78 1.11 -1.64
CA ALA A 145 10.36 1.87 -2.74
C ALA A 145 11.64 1.20 -3.26
N ALA A 146 12.06 1.59 -4.46
CA ALA A 146 13.36 1.28 -5.03
C ALA A 146 13.96 2.51 -5.72
N THR A 147 15.27 2.71 -5.63
CA THR A 147 15.99 3.65 -6.46
C THR A 147 16.71 2.91 -7.57
N PHE A 148 16.49 3.34 -8.80
CA PHE A 148 17.23 2.91 -9.97
C PHE A 148 18.39 3.88 -10.19
N THR A 149 19.60 3.35 -10.33
CA THR A 149 20.73 4.08 -10.89
C THR A 149 21.13 3.40 -12.19
N VAL A 150 20.91 4.08 -13.32
CA VAL A 150 21.14 3.54 -14.66
C VAL A 150 22.32 4.25 -15.30
N ILE A 151 23.29 3.50 -15.80
CA ILE A 151 24.42 4.02 -16.57
C ILE A 151 24.30 3.45 -17.99
N GLY A 152 24.20 4.32 -18.99
CA GLY A 152 24.16 3.94 -20.41
C GLY A 152 25.34 4.51 -21.19
N SER A 153 25.71 3.84 -22.28
CA SER A 153 26.74 4.28 -23.24
C SER A 153 26.28 3.99 -24.67
N ASN A 154 26.48 4.94 -25.59
CA ASN A 154 26.27 4.69 -27.01
C ASN A 154 27.48 4.00 -27.69
N VAL A 155 28.56 3.73 -26.97
CA VAL A 155 29.76 3.06 -27.49
C VAL A 155 29.72 1.57 -27.11
N PRO A 156 29.68 0.65 -28.10
CA PRO A 156 29.74 -0.78 -27.85
C PRO A 156 30.96 -1.18 -27.03
N GLY A 157 30.74 -1.95 -25.95
CA GLY A 157 31.81 -2.46 -25.09
C GLY A 157 32.50 -1.40 -24.22
N ALA A 158 32.04 -0.15 -24.21
CA ALA A 158 32.59 0.87 -23.33
C ALA A 158 32.36 0.52 -21.85
N PRO A 159 33.32 0.83 -20.96
CA PRO A 159 33.14 0.65 -19.53
C PRO A 159 32.04 1.59 -19.01
N LEU A 160 31.07 1.02 -18.30
CA LEU A 160 29.96 1.75 -17.70
C LEU A 160 30.39 2.31 -16.34
N VAL A 161 30.95 3.52 -16.35
CA VAL A 161 31.38 4.24 -15.15
C VAL A 161 30.63 5.56 -15.08
N GLN A 162 30.08 5.88 -13.91
CA GLN A 162 29.40 7.16 -13.69
C GLN A 162 30.35 8.33 -13.98
N GLY A 163 29.90 9.31 -14.77
CA GLY A 163 30.72 10.44 -15.22
C GLY A 163 31.78 10.09 -16.26
N GLY A 164 31.80 8.84 -16.75
CA GLY A 164 32.70 8.39 -17.80
C GLY A 164 32.45 9.10 -19.13
N LYS A 165 33.49 9.21 -19.95
CA LYS A 165 33.37 9.72 -21.33
C LYS A 165 32.38 8.84 -22.11
N ASP A 166 31.46 9.48 -22.84
CA ASP A 166 30.40 8.82 -23.62
C ASP A 166 29.41 8.00 -22.76
N THR A 167 29.29 8.33 -21.46
CA THR A 167 28.29 7.74 -20.56
C THR A 167 27.32 8.79 -20.02
N ARG A 168 26.11 8.35 -19.67
CA ARG A 168 25.11 9.14 -18.93
C ARG A 168 24.54 8.29 -17.80
N THR A 169 24.33 8.94 -16.65
CA THR A 169 23.74 8.29 -15.48
C THR A 169 22.41 8.92 -15.14
N PHE A 170 21.37 8.10 -14.97
CA PHE A 170 20.08 8.51 -14.43
C PHE A 170 19.87 7.94 -13.06
N ARG A 171 19.22 8.73 -12.19
CA ARG A 171 18.62 8.23 -10.96
C ARG A 171 17.13 8.47 -11.00
N SER A 172 16.36 7.47 -10.59
CA SER A 172 14.91 7.59 -10.43
C SER A 172 14.44 6.76 -9.24
N THR A 173 13.35 7.16 -8.61
CA THR A 173 12.72 6.44 -7.50
C THR A 173 11.42 5.83 -7.98
N TYR A 174 11.19 4.55 -7.67
CA TYR A 174 9.92 3.87 -7.92
C TYR A 174 9.31 3.48 -6.60
N THR A 175 8.08 3.93 -6.39
CA THR A 175 7.29 3.51 -5.25
C THR A 175 6.49 2.28 -5.64
N PHE A 176 6.64 1.20 -4.88
CA PHE A 176 5.86 -0.01 -5.09
C PHE A 176 4.40 0.27 -4.76
N LYS A 177 3.50 -0.31 -5.55
CA LYS A 177 2.15 -0.55 -5.05
C LYS A 177 2.25 -1.68 -4.03
N THR A 178 2.66 -1.36 -2.82
CA THR A 178 2.36 -2.23 -1.71
C THR A 178 0.85 -2.20 -1.56
N SER A 179 0.22 -3.35 -1.37
CA SER A 179 -1.13 -3.33 -0.84
C SER A 179 -1.00 -2.74 0.56
N ASP A 180 -1.19 -1.43 0.65
CA ASP A 180 -1.36 -0.74 1.92
C ASP A 180 -2.67 -1.15 2.60
N ALA A 181 -3.31 -2.22 2.09
CA ALA A 181 -4.00 -3.17 2.91
C ALA A 181 -3.18 -3.34 4.19
N LYS A 182 -3.55 -2.60 5.23
CA LYS A 182 -3.04 -2.73 6.60
C LYS A 182 -3.49 -4.07 7.20
N VAL A 183 -3.55 -5.09 6.37
CA VAL A 183 -3.90 -6.48 6.61
C VAL A 183 -2.80 -7.34 6.00
N VAL A 184 -1.54 -7.06 6.38
CA VAL A 184 -0.51 -8.10 6.37
C VAL A 184 -0.74 -9.11 7.52
N GLY A 185 -1.95 -9.12 8.12
CA GLY A 185 -2.31 -9.86 9.31
C GLY A 185 -1.76 -9.23 10.59
N GLY A 186 -2.41 -9.51 11.71
CA GLY A 186 -1.95 -9.17 13.05
C GLY A 186 -2.19 -10.32 14.02
N ALA A 187 -1.70 -10.19 15.25
CA ALA A 187 -1.98 -11.18 16.27
C ALA A 187 -3.40 -11.04 16.81
N ILE A 188 -4.05 -12.16 17.10
CA ILE A 188 -5.30 -12.20 17.84
C ILE A 188 -4.98 -12.70 19.24
N ARG A 189 -4.99 -11.78 20.21
CA ARG A 189 -4.57 -12.05 21.59
C ARG A 189 -5.75 -12.49 22.44
N LEU A 190 -5.53 -13.22 23.52
CA LEU A 190 -6.47 -13.25 24.63
C LEU A 190 -6.30 -11.99 25.48
N ASP A 191 -7.38 -11.56 26.15
CA ASP A 191 -7.34 -10.45 27.10
C ASP A 191 -6.41 -10.73 28.29
N GLN A 192 -6.39 -11.99 28.75
CA GLN A 192 -5.47 -12.47 29.78
C GLN A 192 -4.85 -13.85 29.42
N PRO A 193 -3.69 -14.21 29.98
CA PRO A 193 -2.76 -13.33 30.70
C PRO A 193 -2.17 -12.26 29.78
N THR A 194 -1.71 -11.14 30.35
CA THR A 194 -1.02 -10.06 29.62
C THR A 194 0.50 -10.24 29.56
N SER A 195 1.07 -11.08 30.44
CA SER A 195 2.52 -11.33 30.52
C SER A 195 2.84 -12.77 30.98
N PRO A 196 3.39 -13.62 30.09
CA PRO A 196 3.40 -13.44 28.64
C PRO A 196 1.97 -13.40 28.11
N GLY A 197 1.70 -12.53 27.13
CA GLY A 197 0.43 -12.55 26.41
C GLY A 197 0.24 -13.88 25.68
N LEU A 198 -1.01 -14.33 25.49
CA LEU A 198 -1.31 -15.46 24.62
C LEU A 198 -1.93 -14.99 23.30
N CYS A 199 -1.44 -15.53 22.19
CA CYS A 199 -1.87 -15.24 20.83
C CYS A 199 -2.35 -16.50 20.11
N LEU A 200 -3.35 -16.38 19.23
CA LEU A 200 -3.66 -17.44 18.27
C LEU A 200 -2.40 -17.78 17.49
N ASP A 201 -2.21 -19.07 17.26
CA ASP A 201 -0.99 -19.61 16.68
C ASP A 201 -1.32 -20.81 15.78
N SER A 202 -0.66 -20.87 14.63
CA SER A 202 -0.83 -21.95 13.67
C SER A 202 -0.33 -23.31 14.17
N GLY A 203 0.51 -23.33 15.21
CA GLY A 203 1.21 -24.50 15.68
C GLY A 203 2.37 -24.94 14.78
N GLY A 204 2.72 -24.13 13.77
CA GLY A 204 3.84 -24.35 12.87
C GLY A 204 5.22 -24.14 13.52
N THR A 205 6.24 -24.13 12.68
CA THR A 205 7.64 -23.84 13.06
C THR A 205 8.18 -22.71 12.18
N LEU A 206 9.32 -22.12 12.52
CA LEU A 206 9.89 -21.02 11.73
C LEU A 206 10.18 -21.40 10.27
N ILE A 207 10.59 -22.65 10.06
CA ILE A 207 10.91 -23.18 8.73
C ILE A 207 9.63 -23.60 7.99
N ASN A 208 8.59 -23.99 8.72
CA ASN A 208 7.29 -24.36 8.17
C ASN A 208 6.15 -23.71 8.99
N PRO A 209 5.87 -22.42 8.78
CA PRO A 209 4.91 -21.68 9.60
C PRO A 209 3.45 -21.99 9.23
N ILE A 210 3.24 -22.54 8.03
CA ILE A 210 1.94 -22.92 7.50
C ILE A 210 1.63 -24.36 7.99
N PRO A 211 0.54 -24.58 8.73
CA PRO A 211 0.20 -25.89 9.24
C PRO A 211 -0.42 -26.76 8.13
N ALA A 212 -0.37 -28.08 8.33
CA ALA A 212 -1.11 -29.00 7.45
C ALA A 212 -2.64 -28.79 7.60
N VAL A 213 -3.38 -29.03 6.51
CA VAL A 213 -4.85 -29.05 6.54
C VAL A 213 -5.34 -30.03 7.61
N GLY A 214 -6.28 -29.59 8.44
CA GLY A 214 -6.82 -30.35 9.56
C GLY A 214 -6.07 -30.19 10.88
N ALA A 215 -4.93 -29.48 10.91
CA ALA A 215 -4.23 -29.16 12.15
C ALA A 215 -5.10 -28.32 13.09
N ALA A 216 -5.00 -28.60 14.39
CA ALA A 216 -5.70 -27.81 15.41
C ALA A 216 -5.06 -26.43 15.56
N VAL A 217 -5.90 -25.42 15.71
CA VAL A 217 -5.47 -24.06 16.05
C VAL A 217 -5.11 -24.04 17.53
N LYS A 218 -4.05 -23.32 17.91
CA LYS A 218 -3.58 -23.25 19.30
C LYS A 218 -3.49 -21.82 19.80
N MET A 219 -3.34 -21.66 21.10
CA MET A 219 -2.82 -20.44 21.71
C MET A 219 -1.38 -20.67 22.13
N GLU A 220 -0.49 -19.73 21.81
CA GLU A 220 0.91 -19.76 22.26
C GLU A 220 1.30 -18.40 22.84
N ASN A 221 2.47 -18.33 23.47
CA ASN A 221 3.02 -17.04 23.90
C ASN A 221 3.12 -16.10 22.70
N CYS A 222 2.57 -14.90 22.83
CA CYS A 222 2.67 -13.86 21.83
C CYS A 222 4.13 -13.53 21.54
N THR A 223 4.44 -13.29 20.27
CA THR A 223 5.75 -12.80 19.84
C THR A 223 6.03 -11.46 20.53
N PRO A 224 7.09 -11.34 21.36
CA PRO A 224 7.43 -10.09 22.00
C PRO A 224 7.74 -8.99 20.97
N ALA A 225 7.41 -7.74 21.30
CA ALA A 225 7.59 -6.59 20.39
C ALA A 225 9.05 -6.36 19.95
N ASN A 226 10.03 -6.82 20.75
CA ASN A 226 11.46 -6.63 20.51
C ASN A 226 12.15 -7.86 19.89
N VAL A 227 11.39 -8.84 19.41
CA VAL A 227 11.99 -10.03 18.79
C VAL A 227 12.57 -9.68 17.42
N VAL A 228 13.80 -10.17 17.18
CA VAL A 228 14.45 -10.11 15.87
C VAL A 228 13.72 -11.08 14.92
N PRO A 229 13.23 -10.61 13.77
CA PRO A 229 12.58 -11.48 12.78
C PRO A 229 13.46 -12.67 12.39
N GLY A 230 12.87 -13.87 12.31
CA GLY A 230 13.55 -15.13 11.98
C GLY A 230 14.31 -15.80 13.14
N SER A 231 14.38 -15.17 14.32
CA SER A 231 14.95 -15.82 15.52
C SER A 231 14.04 -16.94 16.04
N ALA A 232 14.56 -17.85 16.86
CA ALA A 232 13.78 -18.95 17.46
C ALA A 232 12.55 -18.48 18.26
N GLN A 233 12.56 -17.22 18.72
CA GLN A 233 11.49 -16.57 19.46
C GLN A 233 10.47 -15.88 18.55
N ASP A 234 10.74 -15.75 17.25
CA ASP A 234 9.85 -15.11 16.28
C ASP A 234 8.72 -16.06 15.88
N ARG A 235 7.62 -16.01 16.63
CA ARG A 235 6.39 -16.71 16.25
C ARG A 235 5.53 -15.87 15.31
N GLY A 236 6.00 -14.70 14.86
CA GLY A 236 5.26 -13.76 14.04
C GLY A 236 4.58 -14.41 12.83
N PRO A 237 5.28 -15.21 12.01
CA PRO A 237 4.67 -15.90 10.88
C PRO A 237 3.51 -16.85 11.25
N MET A 238 3.54 -17.47 12.43
CA MET A 238 2.51 -18.39 12.91
C MET A 238 1.33 -17.67 13.58
N GLN A 239 1.53 -16.40 13.95
CA GLN A 239 0.60 -15.62 14.76
C GLN A 239 -0.05 -14.47 13.98
N ARG A 240 0.04 -14.47 12.65
CA ARG A 240 -0.54 -13.42 11.81
C ARG A 240 -1.83 -13.89 11.18
N PHE A 241 -2.94 -13.29 11.60
CA PHE A 241 -4.27 -13.60 11.13
C PHE A 241 -4.91 -12.40 10.46
N GLN A 242 -5.72 -12.68 9.44
CA GLN A 242 -6.60 -11.73 8.76
C GLN A 242 -8.05 -12.05 9.13
N TYR A 243 -8.83 -11.03 9.48
CA TYR A 243 -10.27 -11.12 9.67
C TYR A 243 -10.95 -10.51 8.44
N THR A 244 -11.39 -11.39 7.53
CA THR A 244 -11.81 -11.01 6.18
C THR A 244 -13.26 -10.56 6.13
N ARG A 245 -13.67 -9.96 5.01
CA ARG A 245 -15.04 -9.49 4.77
C ARG A 245 -16.08 -10.60 4.80
N GLU A 246 -15.67 -11.82 4.46
CA GLU A 246 -16.47 -13.05 4.51
C GLU A 246 -16.67 -13.55 5.94
N LEU A 247 -16.12 -12.84 6.94
CA LEU A 247 -16.05 -13.18 8.35
C LEU A 247 -15.20 -14.42 8.64
N ASN A 248 -14.22 -14.72 7.78
CA ASN A 248 -13.23 -15.75 8.04
C ASN A 248 -12.08 -15.21 8.86
N ILE A 249 -11.53 -16.04 9.74
CA ILE A 249 -10.23 -15.79 10.37
C ILE A 249 -9.22 -16.65 9.59
N LYS A 250 -8.43 -16.01 8.75
CA LYS A 250 -7.47 -16.60 7.82
C LYS A 250 -6.04 -16.46 8.37
N LEU A 251 -5.22 -17.49 8.23
CA LEU A 251 -3.77 -17.38 8.49
C LEU A 251 -3.12 -16.61 7.34
N ALA A 252 -2.47 -15.49 7.63
CA ALA A 252 -1.85 -14.66 6.60
C ALA A 252 -0.64 -15.37 5.95
N GLY A 253 -0.54 -15.35 4.62
CA GLY A 253 0.55 -16.00 3.90
C GLY A 253 0.46 -17.53 3.86
N SER A 254 -0.75 -18.07 4.02
CA SER A 254 -1.00 -19.52 3.96
C SER A 254 -1.52 -20.01 2.61
N GLU A 255 -1.58 -19.12 1.62
CA GLU A 255 -1.92 -19.38 0.23
C GLU A 255 -0.97 -20.43 -0.37
N SER A 256 -1.53 -21.41 -1.06
CA SER A 256 -0.78 -22.49 -1.71
C SER A 256 -1.58 -23.09 -2.86
N SER A 257 -0.97 -23.95 -3.68
CA SER A 257 -1.68 -24.65 -4.75
C SER A 257 -2.86 -25.51 -4.26
N THR A 258 -2.83 -25.98 -3.01
CA THR A 258 -3.92 -26.78 -2.39
C THR A 258 -4.92 -25.94 -1.60
N ALA A 259 -4.59 -24.68 -1.35
CA ALA A 259 -5.43 -23.72 -0.62
C ALA A 259 -5.17 -22.33 -1.20
N PRO A 260 -5.66 -22.04 -2.42
CA PRO A 260 -5.35 -20.79 -3.12
C PRO A 260 -5.80 -19.56 -2.34
N ASP A 261 -6.94 -19.65 -1.66
CA ASP A 261 -7.46 -18.59 -0.78
C ASP A 261 -6.86 -18.61 0.63
N GLY A 262 -5.90 -19.51 0.90
CA GLY A 262 -5.26 -19.72 2.20
C GLY A 262 -6.02 -20.67 3.13
N LEU A 263 -5.56 -20.74 4.38
CA LEU A 263 -6.13 -21.56 5.45
C LEU A 263 -6.94 -20.71 6.44
N CYS A 264 -8.18 -21.14 6.68
CA CYS A 264 -9.13 -20.49 7.56
C CYS A 264 -9.45 -21.36 8.78
N LEU A 265 -9.84 -20.70 9.88
CA LEU A 265 -10.38 -21.36 11.07
C LEU A 265 -11.74 -21.98 10.75
N ASP A 266 -11.83 -23.30 10.89
CA ASP A 266 -13.00 -24.12 10.60
C ASP A 266 -13.47 -24.88 11.84
N ALA A 267 -14.78 -24.90 12.04
CA ALA A 267 -15.42 -25.79 12.98
C ALA A 267 -16.54 -26.62 12.31
N PRO A 268 -16.84 -27.83 12.82
CA PRO A 268 -17.96 -28.63 12.33
C PRO A 268 -19.29 -27.88 12.48
N VAL A 269 -20.20 -27.96 11.50
CA VAL A 269 -21.56 -27.35 11.56
C VAL A 269 -22.69 -28.34 11.82
N SER A 270 -22.46 -29.65 11.61
CA SER A 270 -23.52 -30.68 11.64
C SER A 270 -23.11 -31.91 12.46
N PRO A 271 -24.02 -32.55 13.22
CA PRO A 271 -25.45 -32.19 13.38
C PRO A 271 -25.69 -30.99 14.30
N ALA A 272 -24.68 -30.53 15.05
CA ALA A 272 -24.63 -29.21 15.67
C ALA A 272 -23.19 -28.91 16.10
N ARG A 273 -22.77 -27.64 16.00
CA ARG A 273 -21.61 -27.12 16.73
C ARG A 273 -21.81 -27.41 18.22
N LYS A 274 -20.91 -28.17 18.85
CA LYS A 274 -21.01 -28.47 20.29
C LYS A 274 -19.75 -28.07 21.03
N SER A 275 -19.91 -27.80 22.33
CA SER A 275 -18.80 -27.50 23.22
C SER A 275 -17.78 -28.66 23.21
N GLY A 276 -16.50 -28.31 23.07
CA GLY A 276 -15.38 -29.25 22.99
C GLY A 276 -14.97 -29.63 21.57
N ASP A 277 -15.75 -29.30 20.54
CA ASP A 277 -15.33 -29.51 19.15
C ASP A 277 -14.05 -28.73 18.85
N ALA A 278 -13.08 -29.39 18.20
CA ALA A 278 -11.80 -28.76 17.86
C ALA A 278 -11.96 -27.78 16.69
N VAL A 279 -11.34 -26.61 16.80
CA VAL A 279 -11.20 -25.65 15.71
C VAL A 279 -9.90 -25.94 14.97
N LYS A 280 -10.00 -26.07 13.65
CA LYS A 280 -8.90 -26.55 12.80
C LYS A 280 -8.63 -25.60 11.65
N PHE A 281 -7.45 -25.68 11.06
CA PHE A 281 -7.16 -25.05 9.78
C PHE A 281 -7.72 -25.90 8.64
N GLN A 282 -8.48 -25.28 7.74
CA GLN A 282 -8.97 -25.87 6.49
C GLN A 282 -8.78 -24.86 5.36
N PRO A 283 -8.75 -25.29 4.08
CA PRO A 283 -8.82 -24.36 2.96
C PRO A 283 -10.00 -23.40 3.14
N CYS A 284 -9.77 -22.11 2.90
CA CYS A 284 -10.82 -21.10 2.99
C CYS A 284 -11.93 -21.39 1.98
N LEU A 285 -13.18 -21.26 2.43
CA LEU A 285 -14.39 -21.52 1.65
C LEU A 285 -15.22 -20.25 1.39
N GLY A 286 -14.62 -19.08 1.63
CA GLY A 286 -15.30 -17.79 1.65
C GLY A 286 -16.42 -17.74 2.70
N ARG A 287 -17.58 -17.19 2.31
CA ARG A 287 -18.75 -17.00 3.19
C ARG A 287 -19.47 -18.33 3.47
N ASN A 288 -18.85 -19.18 4.28
CA ASN A 288 -19.35 -20.50 4.68
C ASN A 288 -19.60 -20.57 6.20
N PRO A 289 -20.76 -21.05 6.67
CA PRO A 289 -21.08 -21.09 8.10
C PRO A 289 -20.04 -21.78 8.97
N ARG A 290 -19.30 -22.77 8.46
CA ARG A 290 -18.21 -23.47 9.20
C ARG A 290 -17.01 -22.60 9.54
N GLN A 291 -16.79 -21.55 8.75
CA GLN A 291 -15.62 -20.69 8.83
C GLN A 291 -15.99 -19.23 9.12
N GLN A 292 -17.26 -18.96 9.42
CA GLN A 292 -17.74 -17.64 9.79
C GLN A 292 -17.67 -17.44 11.31
N TRP A 293 -17.01 -16.35 11.71
CA TRP A 293 -16.82 -15.95 13.09
C TRP A 293 -17.22 -14.50 13.24
N SER A 294 -18.06 -14.19 14.22
CA SER A 294 -18.55 -12.83 14.48
C SER A 294 -18.02 -12.34 15.81
N LEU A 295 -17.30 -11.21 15.82
CA LEU A 295 -16.86 -10.60 17.07
C LEU A 295 -18.03 -9.87 17.74
N ASP A 296 -18.43 -10.31 18.93
CA ASP A 296 -19.61 -9.79 19.65
C ASP A 296 -19.29 -8.62 20.61
N ASN A 297 -20.30 -8.16 21.35
CA ASN A 297 -20.20 -7.08 22.35
C ASN A 297 -19.27 -7.38 23.54
N SER A 298 -18.92 -8.65 23.75
CA SER A 298 -18.02 -9.12 24.81
C SER A 298 -16.65 -9.51 24.27
N SER A 299 -16.35 -9.19 23.01
CA SER A 299 -15.11 -9.53 22.32
C SER A 299 -14.91 -11.05 22.17
N ASN A 300 -15.99 -11.82 22.10
CA ASN A 300 -15.94 -13.24 21.76
C ASN A 300 -16.10 -13.42 20.25
N PHE A 301 -15.35 -14.34 19.66
CA PHE A 301 -15.61 -14.81 18.29
C PHE A 301 -16.69 -15.88 18.32
N ARG A 302 -17.91 -15.48 17.97
CA ARG A 302 -19.13 -16.29 18.00
C ARG A 302 -19.39 -16.95 16.66
N GLY A 303 -19.85 -18.20 16.70
CA GLY A 303 -20.15 -19.01 15.53
C GLY A 303 -21.50 -18.72 14.87
N THR A 304 -21.71 -19.37 13.74
CA THR A 304 -23.01 -19.53 13.09
C THR A 304 -23.12 -20.94 12.50
N THR A 305 -24.34 -21.47 12.45
CA THR A 305 -24.65 -22.76 11.82
C THR A 305 -25.30 -22.62 10.44
N ASP A 306 -25.88 -21.45 10.13
CA ASP A 306 -26.65 -21.18 8.92
C ASP A 306 -26.08 -20.02 8.07
N GLY A 307 -25.07 -19.31 8.59
CA GLY A 307 -24.46 -18.17 7.91
C GLY A 307 -25.27 -16.89 8.02
N VAL A 308 -26.31 -16.88 8.86
CA VAL A 308 -27.24 -15.76 9.07
C VAL A 308 -27.34 -15.42 10.55
N ASN A 309 -27.67 -16.41 11.38
CA ASN A 309 -27.90 -16.24 12.81
C ASN A 309 -26.67 -16.65 13.63
N LEU A 310 -26.40 -15.92 14.70
CA LEU A 310 -25.36 -16.28 15.68
C LEU A 310 -25.82 -17.46 16.54
N ASP A 311 -25.01 -18.53 16.61
CA ASP A 311 -25.28 -19.69 17.47
C ASP A 311 -24.78 -19.47 18.91
N SER A 312 -24.97 -20.38 19.86
CA SER A 312 -24.54 -20.19 21.27
C SER A 312 -23.07 -20.55 21.55
N THR A 313 -22.27 -20.82 20.51
CA THR A 313 -20.89 -21.26 20.61
C THR A 313 -19.89 -20.17 20.24
N CYS A 314 -18.78 -20.13 20.98
CA CYS A 314 -17.68 -19.21 20.78
C CYS A 314 -16.35 -19.96 20.72
N LEU A 315 -15.34 -19.34 20.08
CA LEU A 315 -13.96 -19.78 20.19
C LEU A 315 -13.52 -19.69 21.65
N ASN A 316 -13.00 -20.79 22.20
CA ASN A 316 -12.49 -20.87 23.55
C ASN A 316 -11.12 -21.54 23.55
N LEU A 317 -10.18 -21.03 24.32
CA LEU A 317 -9.01 -21.79 24.72
C LEU A 317 -9.45 -22.94 25.63
N LYS A 318 -9.03 -24.18 25.31
CA LYS A 318 -9.48 -25.38 26.04
C LYS A 318 -9.21 -25.30 27.54
N THR A 319 -7.98 -24.97 27.94
CA THR A 319 -7.62 -24.70 29.33
C THR A 319 -7.23 -23.23 29.48
N ALA A 320 -7.99 -22.49 30.29
CA ALA A 320 -7.81 -21.06 30.45
C ALA A 320 -6.36 -20.67 30.78
N GLY A 321 -5.82 -19.68 30.05
CA GLY A 321 -4.47 -19.13 30.27
C GLY A 321 -3.30 -20.07 29.97
N LYS A 322 -3.50 -21.22 29.33
CA LYS A 322 -2.44 -22.20 29.06
C LYS A 322 -1.91 -22.11 27.61
N ALA A 323 -0.62 -21.79 27.47
CA ALA A 323 0.07 -21.87 26.18
C ALA A 323 0.17 -23.33 25.68
N GLY A 324 0.13 -23.51 24.36
CA GLY A 324 0.13 -24.79 23.66
C GLY A 324 -1.22 -25.51 23.59
N ASP A 325 -2.22 -25.04 24.33
CA ASP A 325 -3.55 -25.65 24.34
C ASP A 325 -4.35 -25.28 23.07
N PRO A 326 -5.21 -26.18 22.59
CA PRO A 326 -5.99 -25.96 21.37
C PRO A 326 -7.16 -25.00 21.61
N ILE A 327 -7.57 -24.34 20.53
CA ILE A 327 -8.87 -23.68 20.46
C ILE A 327 -9.96 -24.71 20.18
N VAL A 328 -11.03 -24.61 20.95
CA VAL A 328 -12.24 -25.44 20.85
C VAL A 328 -13.47 -24.55 20.82
N LEU A 329 -14.61 -25.10 20.40
CA LEU A 329 -15.89 -24.46 20.65
C LEU A 329 -16.27 -24.58 22.12
N GLY A 330 -16.91 -23.54 22.68
CA GLY A 330 -17.52 -23.59 24.00
C GLY A 330 -18.60 -22.52 24.17
N SER A 331 -19.09 -22.32 25.39
CA SER A 331 -20.06 -21.25 25.64
C SER A 331 -19.44 -19.86 25.44
N CYS A 332 -20.25 -18.91 24.99
CA CYS A 332 -19.88 -17.48 25.01
C CYS A 332 -19.96 -16.91 26.45
N GLY A 333 -19.17 -15.89 26.79
CA GLY A 333 -19.18 -15.29 28.14
C GLY A 333 -17.95 -14.43 28.46
N GLY A 334 -17.81 -13.98 29.72
CA GLY A 334 -16.79 -13.01 30.16
C GLY A 334 -15.44 -13.58 30.63
N GLY A 335 -15.04 -14.78 30.19
CA GLY A 335 -13.78 -15.41 30.64
C GLY A 335 -12.55 -14.79 29.96
N ALA A 336 -11.96 -13.75 30.56
CA ALA A 336 -10.86 -12.97 29.99
C ALA A 336 -9.64 -13.80 29.54
N ASN A 337 -9.31 -14.87 30.28
CA ASN A 337 -8.20 -15.77 29.98
C ASN A 337 -8.57 -16.99 29.13
N GLN A 338 -9.77 -17.00 28.56
CA GLN A 338 -10.29 -18.16 27.82
C GLN A 338 -10.96 -17.81 26.50
N ARG A 339 -11.74 -16.72 26.44
CA ARG A 339 -12.67 -16.48 25.32
C ARG A 339 -12.83 -15.03 24.90
N VAL A 340 -12.28 -14.08 25.67
CA VAL A 340 -12.24 -12.66 25.29
C VAL A 340 -10.99 -12.44 24.44
N PHE A 341 -11.18 -12.16 23.15
CA PHE A 341 -10.08 -11.93 22.22
C PHE A 341 -9.90 -10.45 21.93
N ARG A 342 -8.64 -10.03 21.78
CA ARG A 342 -8.21 -8.68 21.47
C ARG A 342 -7.39 -8.69 20.18
N PRO A 343 -8.04 -8.74 19.00
CA PRO A 343 -7.35 -8.61 17.71
C PRO A 343 -6.49 -7.35 17.63
N GLU A 344 -5.26 -7.44 17.17
CA GLU A 344 -4.46 -6.26 16.86
C GLU A 344 -5.09 -5.44 15.74
N ALA A 345 -4.72 -4.16 15.66
CA ALA A 345 -5.14 -3.22 14.61
C ALA A 345 -5.04 -3.81 13.19
N LYS A 346 -3.97 -4.59 12.92
CA LYS A 346 -3.67 -5.13 11.58
C LYS A 346 -4.43 -6.41 11.22
N VAL A 347 -5.25 -6.94 12.12
CA VAL A 347 -6.00 -8.18 11.86
C VAL A 347 -7.06 -7.95 10.79
N GLY A 348 -7.69 -6.78 10.73
CA GLY A 348 -8.78 -6.52 9.78
C GLY A 348 -10.10 -6.18 10.46
N ALA A 349 -10.96 -5.50 9.70
CA ALA A 349 -12.25 -5.02 10.17
C ALA A 349 -13.38 -6.05 9.98
N GLY A 350 -13.10 -7.23 9.42
CA GLY A 350 -14.16 -8.15 9.00
C GLY A 350 -15.05 -7.53 7.93
N MET A 351 -16.37 -7.73 8.04
CA MET A 351 -17.35 -7.16 7.10
C MET A 351 -17.56 -5.65 7.25
N ALA A 352 -16.93 -5.00 8.25
CA ALA A 352 -16.90 -3.56 8.37
C ALA A 352 -15.93 -2.88 7.38
N GLU A 353 -15.13 -3.65 6.66
CA GLU A 353 -14.26 -3.14 5.62
C GLU A 353 -15.05 -2.48 4.47
N LEU A 354 -14.44 -1.47 3.83
CA LEU A 354 -14.94 -0.86 2.62
C LEU A 354 -14.97 -1.87 1.48
N ASP A 355 -16.13 -2.07 0.87
CA ASP A 355 -16.25 -2.88 -0.33
C ASP A 355 -15.47 -2.23 -1.49
N PRO A 356 -14.44 -2.89 -2.07
CA PRO A 356 -13.69 -2.32 -3.18
C PRO A 356 -14.54 -2.18 -4.45
N VAL A 357 -15.63 -2.93 -4.58
CA VAL A 357 -16.52 -2.90 -5.75
C VAL A 357 -17.55 -1.77 -5.62
N THR A 358 -18.22 -1.69 -4.48
CA THR A 358 -19.30 -0.70 -4.27
C THR A 358 -18.82 0.62 -3.67
N GLY A 359 -17.63 0.64 -3.05
CA GLY A 359 -17.14 1.79 -2.30
C GLY A 359 -17.97 2.09 -1.04
N LEU A 360 -18.74 1.12 -0.54
CA LEU A 360 -19.62 1.25 0.63
C LEU A 360 -19.18 0.30 1.75
N VAL A 361 -19.48 0.66 3.00
CA VAL A 361 -19.32 -0.23 4.15
C VAL A 361 -20.65 -0.92 4.45
N PRO A 362 -20.82 -2.23 4.20
CA PRO A 362 -22.11 -2.91 4.32
C PRO A 362 -22.75 -2.81 5.70
N THR A 363 -21.92 -2.75 6.75
CA THR A 363 -22.39 -2.69 8.14
C THR A 363 -22.64 -1.28 8.65
N ASN A 364 -22.37 -0.24 7.84
CA ASN A 364 -22.41 1.17 8.26
C ASN A 364 -21.56 1.48 9.50
N GLN A 365 -20.45 0.75 9.69
CA GLN A 365 -19.45 1.06 10.70
C GLN A 365 -18.46 2.11 10.20
N LEU A 366 -17.80 2.80 11.13
CA LEU A 366 -16.70 3.72 10.85
C LEU A 366 -15.39 3.11 11.32
N VAL A 367 -14.65 2.48 10.41
CA VAL A 367 -13.36 1.81 10.63
C VAL A 367 -12.24 2.82 10.54
N ASN A 368 -11.35 2.86 11.53
CA ASN A 368 -10.14 3.68 11.45
C ASN A 368 -9.08 2.98 10.60
N TYR A 369 -8.44 3.69 9.68
CA TYR A 369 -7.47 3.07 8.77
C TYR A 369 -6.18 2.62 9.48
N GLN A 370 -5.58 3.45 10.35
CA GLN A 370 -4.38 3.04 11.09
C GLN A 370 -4.64 1.95 12.13
N GLN A 371 -5.83 1.96 12.70
CA GLN A 371 -6.30 0.95 13.63
C GLN A 371 -7.34 0.07 12.93
N PHE A 372 -6.95 -0.62 11.85
CA PHE A 372 -7.85 -1.22 10.85
C PHE A 372 -8.88 -2.24 11.38
N SER A 373 -8.70 -2.80 12.58
CA SER A 373 -9.70 -3.64 13.26
C SER A 373 -10.51 -2.90 14.33
N ARG A 374 -10.49 -1.56 14.32
CA ARG A 374 -11.18 -0.67 15.27
C ARG A 374 -12.23 0.18 14.57
N CYS A 375 -13.43 0.17 15.15
CA CYS A 375 -14.60 0.89 14.73
C CYS A 375 -14.99 1.93 15.78
N LEU A 376 -15.50 3.09 15.33
CA LEU A 376 -16.06 4.09 16.23
C LEU A 376 -17.23 3.51 17.04
N ASP A 377 -17.15 3.61 18.36
CA ASP A 377 -18.05 2.94 19.29
C ASP A 377 -18.52 3.90 20.41
N VAL A 378 -19.84 3.91 20.65
CA VAL A 378 -20.43 4.54 21.85
C VAL A 378 -20.06 3.68 23.04
N THR A 379 -19.08 4.18 23.80
CA THR A 379 -18.40 3.45 24.87
C THR A 379 -19.40 2.80 25.82
N ASN A 380 -19.23 1.50 26.03
CA ASN A 380 -20.08 0.69 26.93
C ASN A 380 -21.59 0.72 26.63
N HIS A 381 -21.99 1.16 25.42
CA HIS A 381 -23.39 1.44 25.08
C HIS A 381 -24.03 2.54 25.95
N ASP A 382 -23.23 3.35 26.64
CA ASP A 382 -23.70 4.42 27.50
C ASP A 382 -23.48 5.79 26.82
N VAL A 383 -24.60 6.41 26.43
CA VAL A 383 -24.62 7.71 25.76
C VAL A 383 -24.11 8.86 26.64
N ASN A 384 -23.99 8.64 27.95
CA ASN A 384 -23.50 9.62 28.92
C ASN A 384 -21.99 9.51 29.19
N MET A 385 -21.30 8.55 28.56
CA MET A 385 -19.85 8.46 28.67
C MET A 385 -19.19 9.76 28.22
N SER A 386 -18.20 10.21 28.97
CA SER A 386 -17.48 11.47 28.72
C SER A 386 -16.51 11.41 27.55
N TYR A 387 -16.44 10.28 26.85
CA TYR A 387 -15.63 10.04 25.66
C TYR A 387 -16.22 8.88 24.83
N MET A 388 -15.85 8.85 23.56
CA MET A 388 -16.03 7.75 22.62
C MET A 388 -14.75 6.90 22.54
N ILE A 389 -14.85 5.68 22.02
CA ILE A 389 -13.69 4.80 21.80
C ILE A 389 -13.65 4.26 20.37
N ALA A 390 -12.47 3.87 19.91
CA ALA A 390 -12.28 3.05 18.73
C ALA A 390 -12.14 1.60 19.20
N TRP A 391 -13.27 0.91 19.31
CA TRP A 391 -13.37 -0.46 19.83
C TRP A 391 -13.27 -1.49 18.72
N TYR A 392 -13.07 -2.76 19.04
CA TYR A 392 -13.03 -3.83 18.03
C TYR A 392 -14.28 -3.81 17.14
N CYS A 393 -14.11 -3.98 15.82
CA CYS A 393 -15.25 -3.96 14.91
C CYS A 393 -16.17 -5.17 15.15
N LYS A 394 -17.36 -4.90 15.70
CA LYS A 394 -18.41 -5.88 15.95
C LYS A 394 -18.96 -6.41 14.63
N GLN A 395 -19.29 -7.70 14.60
CA GLN A 395 -19.79 -8.37 13.39
C GLN A 395 -21.03 -9.20 13.69
N ALA A 396 -21.79 -9.48 12.63
CA ALA A 396 -22.85 -10.47 12.60
C ALA A 396 -22.91 -11.07 11.19
N PRO A 397 -23.30 -12.34 11.00
CA PRO A 397 -23.28 -12.97 9.68
C PRO A 397 -24.18 -12.28 8.66
N ASP A 398 -25.28 -11.67 9.10
CA ASP A 398 -26.23 -10.90 8.28
C ASP A 398 -25.90 -9.41 8.18
N GLY A 399 -24.84 -8.94 8.85
CA GLY A 399 -24.47 -7.53 8.93
C GLY A 399 -25.25 -6.72 9.98
N SER A 400 -26.06 -7.36 10.82
CA SER A 400 -26.79 -6.73 11.92
C SER A 400 -25.88 -6.40 13.11
N VAL A 401 -25.12 -5.31 12.98
CA VAL A 401 -24.22 -4.85 14.04
C VAL A 401 -24.98 -4.04 15.10
N SER A 402 -24.54 -4.14 16.36
CA SER A 402 -25.11 -3.39 17.49
C SER A 402 -25.09 -1.89 17.22
N TRP A 403 -26.15 -1.20 17.66
CA TRP A 403 -26.39 0.21 17.32
C TRP A 403 -25.22 1.14 17.70
N ASN A 404 -24.47 0.78 18.74
CA ASN A 404 -23.41 1.59 19.29
C ASN A 404 -22.16 1.67 18.38
N GLN A 405 -22.08 0.86 17.31
CA GLN A 405 -21.08 0.98 16.25
C GLN A 405 -21.66 1.25 14.86
N ARG A 406 -22.97 1.46 14.75
CA ARG A 406 -23.64 1.63 13.45
C ARG A 406 -24.05 3.08 13.26
N TRP A 407 -23.63 3.69 12.15
CA TRP A 407 -23.72 5.13 11.93
C TRP A 407 -24.38 5.47 10.60
N THR A 408 -25.27 6.46 10.58
CA THR A 408 -25.53 7.24 9.36
C THR A 408 -24.56 8.39 9.29
N THR A 409 -23.97 8.61 8.12
CA THR A 409 -23.05 9.70 7.85
C THR A 409 -23.61 10.63 6.78
N PRO A 410 -23.13 11.88 6.70
CA PRO A 410 -23.22 12.66 5.47
C PRO A 410 -22.68 11.85 4.29
N ALA A 411 -23.19 12.11 3.08
CA ALA A 411 -22.62 11.55 1.87
C ALA A 411 -21.14 11.97 1.74
N PRO A 412 -20.18 11.04 1.54
CA PRO A 412 -18.78 11.38 1.42
C PRO A 412 -18.54 12.37 0.26
N SER A 413 -17.94 13.52 0.56
CA SER A 413 -17.58 14.51 -0.44
C SER A 413 -16.31 14.14 -1.18
N THR A 414 -16.35 14.11 -2.51
CA THR A 414 -15.15 14.02 -3.37
C THR A 414 -14.53 15.38 -3.66
N SER A 415 -15.18 16.48 -3.28
CA SER A 415 -14.69 17.85 -3.44
C SER A 415 -14.40 18.51 -2.10
N ALA A 416 -13.23 19.14 -1.98
CA ALA A 416 -12.88 19.95 -0.83
C ALA A 416 -13.70 21.26 -0.75
N VAL A 417 -14.22 21.75 -1.88
CA VAL A 417 -14.80 23.10 -2.01
C VAL A 417 -16.26 23.16 -1.54
N ASN A 418 -17.05 22.13 -1.87
CA ASN A 418 -18.49 22.10 -1.57
C ASN A 418 -18.86 20.82 -0.80
N PRO A 419 -18.36 20.63 0.42
CA PRO A 419 -18.68 19.44 1.20
C PRO A 419 -20.13 19.43 1.70
N THR A 420 -20.72 18.24 1.77
CA THR A 420 -21.99 18.03 2.49
C THR A 420 -21.72 18.10 3.99
N VAL A 421 -22.44 18.98 4.69
CA VAL A 421 -22.40 19.13 6.14
C VAL A 421 -23.68 18.58 6.73
N ASP A 422 -23.58 17.55 7.59
CA ASP A 422 -24.71 17.04 8.37
C ASP A 422 -24.20 16.33 9.64
N ARG A 423 -25.09 15.68 10.39
CA ARG A 423 -24.77 14.90 11.58
C ARG A 423 -24.28 13.51 11.24
N ILE A 424 -23.44 12.98 12.12
CA ILE A 424 -23.18 11.53 12.22
C ILE A 424 -24.05 11.00 13.36
N ARG A 425 -24.91 10.02 13.09
CA ARG A 425 -25.95 9.55 14.05
C ARG A 425 -25.97 8.04 14.18
N THR A 426 -26.20 7.53 15.38
CA THR A 426 -26.35 6.09 15.62
C THR A 426 -27.61 5.53 14.97
N THR A 427 -27.54 4.33 14.41
CA THR A 427 -28.65 3.63 13.76
C THR A 427 -28.71 2.16 14.15
N GLY A 428 -29.64 1.40 13.58
CA GLY A 428 -29.83 -0.03 13.90
C GLY A 428 -30.80 -0.28 15.05
N SER A 429 -31.00 -1.56 15.36
CA SER A 429 -31.97 -2.01 16.37
C SER A 429 -31.58 -1.51 17.77
N GLY A 430 -32.55 -0.98 18.51
CA GLY A 430 -32.34 -0.44 19.86
C GLY A 430 -31.57 0.88 19.91
N SER A 431 -31.31 1.54 18.76
CA SER A 431 -30.61 2.82 18.73
C SER A 431 -31.39 3.90 19.49
N PRO A 432 -30.76 4.61 20.45
CA PRO A 432 -31.37 5.77 21.12
C PRO A 432 -31.40 7.01 20.21
N GLY A 433 -30.80 6.94 19.02
CA GLY A 433 -30.81 8.04 18.06
C GLY A 433 -29.96 9.24 18.49
N VAL A 434 -28.74 8.98 18.93
CA VAL A 434 -27.79 10.02 19.35
C VAL A 434 -26.86 10.44 18.21
N CYS A 435 -26.41 11.68 18.24
CA CYS A 435 -25.44 12.25 17.31
C CYS A 435 -24.05 12.30 17.93
N LEU A 436 -23.03 12.12 17.09
CA LEU A 436 -21.64 12.37 17.42
C LEU A 436 -21.43 13.88 17.66
N ARG A 437 -20.77 14.22 18.76
CA ARG A 437 -20.54 15.61 19.19
C ARG A 437 -19.04 15.91 19.25
N SER A 438 -18.59 16.87 18.45
CA SER A 438 -17.21 17.36 18.51
C SER A 438 -16.99 18.18 19.79
N PRO A 439 -15.84 18.04 20.48
CA PRO A 439 -15.46 18.97 21.54
C PRO A 439 -15.04 20.34 20.99
N ARG A 440 -14.91 20.49 19.65
CA ARG A 440 -14.48 21.72 18.95
C ARG A 440 -13.16 22.27 19.50
N SER A 441 -12.31 21.38 19.98
CA SER A 441 -11.06 21.70 20.67
C SER A 441 -10.08 20.54 20.50
N THR A 442 -8.84 20.87 20.14
CA THR A 442 -7.74 19.91 19.96
C THR A 442 -6.98 19.63 21.26
N VAL A 443 -7.43 20.19 22.40
CA VAL A 443 -6.84 19.93 23.71
C VAL A 443 -6.94 18.44 24.03
N ALA A 444 -5.82 17.84 24.41
CA ALA A 444 -5.68 16.38 24.54
C ALA A 444 -6.70 15.72 25.50
N THR A 445 -7.23 16.45 26.48
CA THR A 445 -8.19 15.97 27.48
C THR A 445 -9.65 16.20 27.10
N LYS A 446 -9.92 16.67 25.88
CA LYS A 446 -11.27 16.87 25.33
C LYS A 446 -11.55 15.78 24.30
N TYR A 447 -12.65 15.07 24.50
CA TYR A 447 -13.02 13.92 23.69
C TYR A 447 -14.30 14.18 22.93
N VAL A 448 -14.48 13.41 21.86
CA VAL A 448 -15.75 13.30 21.16
C VAL A 448 -16.73 12.55 22.07
N THR A 449 -17.98 12.98 22.10
CA THR A 449 -19.06 12.37 22.89
C THR A 449 -20.30 12.16 22.02
N THR A 450 -21.42 11.78 22.64
CA THR A 450 -22.72 11.78 21.97
C THR A 450 -23.74 12.68 22.67
N VAL A 451 -24.78 13.08 21.95
CA VAL A 451 -25.95 13.76 22.51
C VAL A 451 -27.20 13.38 21.72
N SER A 452 -28.37 13.37 22.36
CA SER A 452 -29.64 13.17 21.66
C SER A 452 -29.84 14.25 20.58
N CYS A 453 -30.38 13.83 19.44
CA CYS A 453 -30.65 14.71 18.32
C CYS A 453 -31.82 14.15 17.48
N ALA A 454 -32.36 14.95 16.55
CA ALA A 454 -33.32 14.46 15.55
C ALA A 454 -32.60 13.77 14.37
N ALA A 455 -33.29 12.83 13.69
CA ALA A 455 -32.73 12.14 12.53
C ALA A 455 -32.57 13.07 11.32
N THR A 456 -33.44 14.06 11.20
CA THR A 456 -33.48 15.05 10.12
C THR A 456 -33.69 16.45 10.68
N GLY A 457 -33.79 17.47 9.81
CA GLY A 457 -34.06 18.86 10.19
C GLY A 457 -32.81 19.72 10.36
N THR A 458 -32.98 20.99 10.71
CA THR A 458 -31.85 21.92 10.80
C THR A 458 -30.99 21.67 12.05
N LEU A 459 -29.67 21.56 11.88
CA LEU A 459 -28.70 21.53 12.98
C LEU A 459 -28.35 22.95 13.42
N THR A 460 -28.84 23.36 14.58
CA THR A 460 -28.47 24.63 15.22
C THR A 460 -27.17 24.52 16.00
N ASP A 461 -26.91 23.37 16.65
CA ASP A 461 -25.66 23.11 17.35
C ASP A 461 -24.52 22.80 16.36
N ALA A 462 -23.54 23.70 16.30
CA ALA A 462 -22.36 23.56 15.46
C ALA A 462 -21.50 22.34 15.83
N SER A 463 -21.52 21.87 17.08
CA SER A 463 -20.76 20.70 17.52
C SER A 463 -21.28 19.37 16.97
N LEU A 464 -22.46 19.36 16.35
CA LEU A 464 -23.06 18.17 15.71
C LEU A 464 -22.88 18.14 14.19
N LYS A 465 -22.22 19.15 13.62
CA LYS A 465 -22.00 19.27 12.19
C LYS A 465 -20.65 18.67 11.81
N TRP A 466 -20.69 17.70 10.91
CA TRP A 466 -19.54 16.98 10.42
C TRP A 466 -19.52 16.99 8.89
N ILE A 467 -18.32 16.93 8.34
CA ILE A 467 -18.04 16.71 6.94
C ILE A 467 -17.33 15.36 6.84
N VAL A 468 -17.79 14.50 5.93
CA VAL A 468 -17.10 13.25 5.59
C VAL A 468 -16.50 13.42 4.21
N TYR A 469 -15.19 13.31 4.09
CA TYR A 469 -14.50 13.35 2.82
C TYR A 469 -14.23 11.93 2.31
N GLY A 470 -14.45 11.71 1.01
CA GLY A 470 -14.08 10.49 0.29
C GLY A 470 -12.72 10.63 -0.41
N ALA A 471 -12.62 10.11 -1.63
CA ALA A 471 -11.42 10.21 -2.46
C ALA A 471 -11.25 11.62 -3.07
N THR A 472 -10.80 12.59 -2.27
CA THR A 472 -10.63 14.00 -2.75
C THR A 472 -9.45 14.21 -3.69
N GLY A 473 -8.59 13.20 -3.88
CA GLY A 473 -7.32 13.33 -4.62
C GLY A 473 -6.20 14.04 -3.85
N VAL A 474 -6.51 14.69 -2.72
CA VAL A 474 -5.54 15.36 -1.85
C VAL A 474 -5.32 14.50 -0.60
N ASP A 475 -4.07 14.16 -0.32
CA ASP A 475 -3.74 13.23 0.77
C ASP A 475 -4.22 13.73 2.13
N LYS A 476 -4.09 15.04 2.39
CA LYS A 476 -4.54 15.66 3.65
C LYS A 476 -6.04 15.48 3.92
N THR A 477 -6.89 15.63 2.91
CA THR A 477 -8.35 15.67 3.05
C THR A 477 -9.06 14.38 2.65
N ARG A 478 -8.41 13.46 1.93
CA ARG A 478 -9.08 12.21 1.52
C ARG A 478 -9.42 11.35 2.73
N TYR A 479 -10.60 10.74 2.73
CA TYR A 479 -11.08 9.80 3.76
C TYR A 479 -11.06 10.34 5.20
N THR A 480 -11.07 11.65 5.41
CA THR A 480 -11.14 12.26 6.75
C THR A 480 -12.57 12.61 7.14
N ILE A 481 -12.85 12.59 8.44
CA ILE A 481 -14.08 13.13 9.02
C ILE A 481 -13.71 14.41 9.77
N VAL A 482 -14.31 15.54 9.43
CA VAL A 482 -13.88 16.87 9.87
C VAL A 482 -15.04 17.60 10.53
N ASP A 483 -14.80 18.24 11.67
CA ASP A 483 -15.80 19.14 12.29
C ASP A 483 -15.85 20.51 11.60
N VAL A 484 -16.80 21.36 11.99
CA VAL A 484 -16.94 22.71 11.38
C VAL A 484 -15.79 23.68 11.67
N ASP A 485 -14.90 23.36 12.61
CA ASP A 485 -13.71 24.17 12.89
C ASP A 485 -12.48 23.67 12.12
N GLY A 486 -12.63 22.63 11.29
CA GLY A 486 -11.54 22.08 10.50
C GLY A 486 -10.68 21.06 11.26
N ASN A 487 -11.15 20.53 12.39
CA ASN A 487 -10.44 19.48 13.14
C ASN A 487 -10.87 18.09 12.67
N CYS A 488 -9.90 17.19 12.51
CA CYS A 488 -10.11 15.82 12.05
C CYS A 488 -10.45 14.90 13.23
N LEU A 489 -11.49 14.09 13.08
CA LEU A 489 -11.82 12.98 13.96
C LEU A 489 -10.67 11.97 13.97
N THR A 490 -10.19 11.59 15.15
CA THR A 490 -9.06 10.68 15.25
C THR A 490 -9.09 9.91 16.58
N PRO A 491 -8.79 8.60 16.59
CA PRO A 491 -8.49 7.92 17.82
C PRO A 491 -7.14 8.38 18.38
N THR A 492 -6.91 8.15 19.66
CA THR A 492 -5.58 8.30 20.26
C THR A 492 -4.61 7.31 19.63
N ASP A 493 -3.35 7.72 19.48
CA ASP A 493 -2.30 6.85 18.98
C ASP A 493 -1.94 5.79 20.02
N LEU A 494 -2.03 4.52 19.65
CA LEU A 494 -1.68 3.38 20.51
C LEU A 494 -0.19 3.02 20.46
N THR A 495 0.59 3.68 19.58
CA THR A 495 2.01 3.41 19.38
C THR A 495 2.93 4.31 20.21
N VAL A 496 2.37 5.35 20.83
CA VAL A 496 3.12 6.21 21.76
C VAL A 496 3.39 5.49 23.09
N ALA A 497 4.41 5.94 23.82
CA ALA A 497 4.85 5.28 25.07
C ALA A 497 3.79 5.25 26.18
N SER A 498 2.87 6.21 26.20
CA SER A 498 1.77 6.28 27.18
C SER A 498 0.48 6.62 26.43
N PRO A 499 -0.13 5.62 25.78
CA PRO A 499 -1.34 5.87 24.99
C PRO A 499 -2.49 6.20 25.94
N ASP A 500 -3.31 7.17 25.54
CA ASP A 500 -4.54 7.49 26.25
C ASP A 500 -5.65 6.51 25.83
N THR A 501 -5.88 5.50 26.67
CA THR A 501 -6.77 4.38 26.36
C THR A 501 -8.00 4.32 27.26
N HIS A 502 -9.00 3.58 26.82
CA HIS A 502 -10.03 3.00 27.67
C HIS A 502 -9.45 1.88 28.55
N GLY A 503 -10.22 1.39 29.53
CA GLY A 503 -9.79 0.40 30.51
C GLY A 503 -9.37 -0.95 29.90
N ASP A 504 -9.80 -1.25 28.67
CA ASP A 504 -9.42 -2.46 27.94
C ASP A 504 -8.29 -2.24 26.91
N GLY A 505 -7.62 -1.09 26.97
CA GLY A 505 -6.52 -0.73 26.08
C GLY A 505 -6.94 -0.22 24.70
N THR A 506 -8.24 -0.11 24.41
CA THR A 506 -8.70 0.52 23.15
C THR A 506 -8.53 2.03 23.18
N ALA A 507 -8.35 2.64 22.01
CA ALA A 507 -8.10 4.07 21.90
C ALA A 507 -9.36 4.90 22.24
N LYS A 508 -9.18 6.03 22.94
CA LYS A 508 -10.24 7.04 23.03
C LYS A 508 -10.31 7.85 21.74
N VAL A 509 -11.43 8.51 21.48
CA VAL A 509 -11.63 9.31 20.26
C VAL A 509 -11.73 10.79 20.59
N LYS A 510 -10.97 11.60 19.84
CA LYS A 510 -10.89 13.05 19.96
C LYS A 510 -10.93 13.70 18.58
N VAL A 511 -10.74 15.02 18.54
CA VAL A 511 -10.39 15.74 17.31
C VAL A 511 -8.97 16.29 17.42
N ALA A 512 -8.28 16.41 16.28
CA ALA A 512 -6.95 16.98 16.19
C ALA A 512 -6.84 17.89 14.97
N VAL A 513 -5.79 18.69 14.89
CA VAL A 513 -5.47 19.43 13.65
C VAL A 513 -5.30 18.41 12.52
N CYS A 514 -5.98 18.63 11.40
CA CYS A 514 -5.85 17.74 10.26
C CYS A 514 -4.40 17.75 9.73
N ASP A 515 -3.74 16.60 9.78
CA ASP A 515 -2.35 16.41 9.32
C ASP A 515 -2.26 15.47 8.12
N GLY A 516 -3.32 14.72 7.80
CA GLY A 516 -3.33 13.78 6.69
C GLY A 516 -2.83 12.39 7.06
N SER A 517 -2.43 12.17 8.31
CA SER A 517 -1.99 10.87 8.80
C SER A 517 -3.07 9.80 8.66
N ASP A 518 -2.62 8.55 8.58
CA ASP A 518 -3.48 7.38 8.53
C ASP A 518 -4.42 7.26 9.75
N LEU A 519 -4.01 7.80 10.90
CA LEU A 519 -4.81 7.81 12.12
C LEU A 519 -6.06 8.68 11.96
N GLN A 520 -6.06 9.64 11.04
CA GLN A 520 -7.19 10.53 10.77
C GLN A 520 -8.10 10.02 9.65
N LYS A 521 -7.79 8.86 9.07
CA LYS A 521 -8.54 8.28 7.95
C LYS A 521 -9.57 7.27 8.45
N TRP A 522 -10.77 7.36 7.91
CA TRP A 522 -11.91 6.51 8.25
C TRP A 522 -12.53 5.91 6.98
N ASN A 523 -12.84 4.61 7.00
CA ASN A 523 -13.38 3.85 5.87
C ASN A 523 -12.58 4.04 4.57
N ALA A 524 -11.26 4.20 4.69
CA ALA A 524 -10.39 4.35 3.54
C ALA A 524 -10.09 2.96 2.92
N PRO A 525 -10.08 2.83 1.57
CA PRO A 525 -9.79 1.55 0.93
C PRO A 525 -8.37 1.12 1.23
N ALA A 526 -8.14 -0.19 1.41
CA ALA A 526 -6.81 -0.76 1.59
C ALA A 526 -5.72 -0.11 0.72
N SER A 527 -5.96 0.08 -0.58
CA SER A 527 -4.96 0.55 -1.54
C SER A 527 -4.91 2.07 -1.74
N PHE A 528 -5.47 2.91 -0.86
CA PHE A 528 -5.65 4.32 -1.22
C PHE A 528 -4.34 5.13 -1.32
N LYS A 529 -3.20 4.66 -0.78
CA LYS A 529 -1.91 5.35 -0.91
C LYS A 529 -1.19 5.12 -2.24
N ASP A 530 -1.91 4.84 -3.31
CA ASP A 530 -1.41 4.70 -4.68
C ASP A 530 -0.63 5.94 -5.17
N LYS A 531 0.60 6.16 -4.69
CA LYS A 531 1.68 6.76 -5.47
C LYS A 531 2.32 5.58 -6.18
N THR A 532 1.79 5.23 -7.34
CA THR A 532 2.46 4.30 -8.25
C THR A 532 3.11 5.11 -9.35
N GLY A 533 4.41 4.92 -9.57
CA GLY A 533 5.13 5.65 -10.62
C GLY A 533 6.60 5.84 -10.32
N LEU A 534 7.34 6.18 -11.37
CA LEU A 534 8.67 6.75 -11.27
C LEU A 534 8.54 8.22 -10.83
N SER A 535 9.27 8.61 -9.80
CA SER A 535 9.46 9.99 -9.35
C SER A 535 10.94 10.35 -9.34
N ASP A 536 11.22 11.64 -9.19
CA ASP A 536 12.58 12.15 -8.94
C ASP A 536 13.61 11.72 -9.99
N THR A 537 13.18 11.60 -11.25
CA THR A 537 14.07 11.27 -12.36
C THR A 537 15.02 12.44 -12.64
N VAL A 538 16.30 12.24 -12.36
CA VAL A 538 17.36 13.24 -12.56
C VAL A 538 18.55 12.63 -13.28
N GLU A 539 19.13 13.38 -14.21
CA GLU A 539 20.46 13.07 -14.76
C GLU A 539 21.52 13.43 -13.71
N VAL A 540 22.40 12.49 -13.41
CA VAL A 540 23.54 12.68 -12.51
C VAL A 540 24.80 12.71 -13.36
N ARG A 541 25.49 13.85 -13.38
CA ARG A 541 26.76 14.01 -14.09
C ARG A 541 27.94 13.71 -13.19
#